data_AF-A0A1I4X4G0-F1
#
_entry.id   AF-A0A1I4X4G0-F1
#
_cell.length_a   1.000
_cell.length_b   1.000
_cell.length_c   1.000
_cell.angle_alpha   90.00
_cell.angle_beta   90.00
_cell.angle_gamma   90.00
#
_symmetry.space_group_name_H-M   'P 1'
#
loop_
_entity.id
_entity.type
_entity.pdbx_description
1 polymer ?
#
loop_
_entity_poly.entity_id
_entity_poly.type
_entity_poly.pdbx_seq_one_letter_code
_entity_poly.pdbx_strand_id
1 'polypeptide(L)' 'MTRYRLSQAGHDLNYGYRRNARLALEALGPTFTEEEALSALQPLQASGRLGKGTSRSFWHRFATLGAHAKKKAFIELAAS' A
#
# COMPACT_ATOMS: atom_id res chain seq x y z
N MET A 1 -8.83 -14.14 -8.16
CA MET A 1 -7.89 -13.04 -7.86
C MET A 1 -7.99 -12.72 -6.38
N THR A 2 -6.87 -12.69 -5.68
CA THR A 2 -6.83 -12.27 -4.28
C THR A 2 -7.12 -10.78 -4.19
N ARG A 3 -8.08 -10.40 -3.34
CA ARG A 3 -8.37 -9.00 -3.06
C ARG A 3 -7.74 -8.57 -1.75
N TYR A 4 -7.34 -7.32 -1.74
CA TYR A 4 -6.69 -6.66 -0.63
C TYR A 4 -7.47 -5.41 -0.26
N ARG A 5 -7.30 -4.97 0.98
CA ARG A 5 -7.77 -3.67 1.45
C ARG A 5 -6.72 -3.03 2.34
N LEU A 6 -6.81 -1.72 2.50
CA LEU A 6 -6.05 -1.05 3.56
C LEU A 6 -6.54 -1.56 4.92
N SER A 7 -5.60 -1.89 5.80
CA SER A 7 -5.93 -2.15 7.20
C SER A 7 -6.24 -0.84 7.93
N GLN A 8 -6.82 -0.93 9.14
CA GLN A 8 -6.98 0.26 10.00
C GLN A 8 -5.64 0.98 10.24
N ALA A 9 -4.57 0.22 10.49
CA ALA A 9 -3.23 0.79 10.66
C ALA A 9 -2.73 1.47 9.37
N GLY A 10 -3.12 0.98 8.21
CA GLY A 10 -2.85 1.61 6.92
C GLY A 10 -3.56 2.96 6.77
N HIS A 11 -4.82 3.05 7.19
CA HIS A 11 -5.58 4.31 7.20
C HIS A 11 -5.01 5.34 8.18
N ASP A 12 -4.58 4.90 9.37
CA ASP A 12 -4.03 5.77 10.40
C ASP A 12 -2.66 6.36 10.02
N LEU A 13 -1.98 5.77 9.02
CA LEU A 13 -0.68 6.23 8.55
C LEU A 13 -0.81 7.45 7.63
N ASN A 14 -0.64 8.63 8.23
CA ASN A 14 -0.81 9.91 7.54
C ASN A 14 0.48 10.73 7.37
N TYR A 15 1.66 10.09 7.31
CA TYR A 15 2.93 10.80 7.14
C TYR A 15 3.83 10.23 6.03
N GLY A 16 4.64 11.12 5.44
CA GLY A 16 5.69 10.78 4.48
C GLY A 16 5.21 10.02 3.23
N TYR A 17 6.07 9.16 2.69
CA TYR A 17 5.79 8.37 1.49
C TYR A 17 4.61 7.39 1.67
N ARG A 18 4.34 6.97 2.90
CA ARG A 18 3.22 6.06 3.23
C ARG A 18 1.87 6.74 3.02
N ARG A 19 1.77 8.04 3.34
CA ARG A 19 0.58 8.84 3.03
C ARG A 19 0.30 8.87 1.53
N ASN A 20 1.32 9.04 0.69
CA ASN A 20 1.14 9.05 -0.76
C ASN A 20 0.62 7.69 -1.26
N ALA A 21 1.22 6.59 -0.78
CA ALA A 21 0.75 5.25 -1.10
C ALA A 21 -0.68 5.00 -0.61
N ARG A 22 -1.04 5.43 0.61
CA ARG A 22 -2.41 5.36 1.14
C ARG A 22 -3.39 6.03 0.19
N LEU A 23 -3.15 7.29 -0.15
CA LEU A 23 -4.05 8.06 -1.02
C LEU A 23 -4.21 7.43 -2.41
N ALA A 24 -3.13 6.90 -2.98
CA ALA A 24 -3.18 6.21 -4.27
C ALA A 24 -4.00 4.91 -4.20
N LEU A 25 -3.90 4.16 -3.11
CA LEU A 25 -4.65 2.93 -2.91
C LEU A 25 -6.12 3.18 -2.53
N GLU A 26 -6.41 4.23 -1.75
CA GLU A 26 -7.80 4.65 -1.44
C GLU A 26 -8.56 5.05 -2.71
N ALA A 27 -7.88 5.63 -3.70
CA ALA A 27 -8.48 5.99 -4.99
C ALA A 27 -8.94 4.78 -5.82
N LEU A 28 -8.42 3.57 -5.54
CA LEU A 28 -8.87 2.33 -6.17
C LEU A 28 -10.21 1.82 -5.59
N GLY A 29 -10.62 2.36 -4.43
CA GLY A 29 -11.83 1.95 -3.74
C GLY A 29 -11.56 1.06 -2.52
N PRO A 30 -12.62 0.42 -1.96
CA PRO A 30 -12.54 -0.30 -0.69
C PRO A 30 -11.71 -1.59 -0.75
N THR A 31 -11.57 -2.17 -1.94
CA THR A 31 -10.77 -3.36 -2.18
C THR A 31 -10.12 -3.29 -3.56
N PHE A 32 -8.92 -3.85 -3.72
CA PHE A 32 -8.16 -3.84 -4.96
C PHE A 32 -7.33 -5.13 -5.13
N THR A 33 -6.90 -5.44 -6.34
CA THR A 33 -5.92 -6.51 -6.62
C THR A 33 -4.48 -6.01 -6.46
N GLU A 34 -3.53 -6.94 -6.44
CA GLU A 34 -2.10 -6.57 -6.46
C GLU A 34 -1.73 -5.81 -7.75
N GLU A 35 -2.26 -6.19 -8.92
CA GLU A 35 -1.95 -5.46 -10.15
C GLU A 35 -2.45 -4.01 -10.11
N GLU A 36 -3.67 -3.79 -9.62
CA GLU A 36 -4.25 -2.45 -9.45
C GLU A 36 -3.41 -1.61 -8.49
N ALA A 37 -2.99 -2.19 -7.37
CA ALA A 37 -2.12 -1.54 -6.42
C ALA A 37 -0.76 -1.16 -7.02
N LEU A 38 -0.11 -2.09 -7.73
CA LEU A 38 1.20 -1.83 -8.36
C LEU A 38 1.10 -0.73 -9.41
N SER A 39 0.02 -0.73 -10.21
CA SER A 39 -0.28 0.31 -11.19
C SER A 39 -0.45 1.68 -10.52
N ALA A 40 -1.23 1.75 -9.44
CA ALA A 40 -1.44 3.00 -8.69
C ALA A 40 -0.17 3.54 -8.02
N LEU A 41 0.75 2.66 -7.62
CA LEU A 41 2.01 3.05 -6.99
C LEU A 41 3.10 3.45 -8.00
N GLN A 42 3.00 3.02 -9.27
CA GLN A 42 4.02 3.27 -10.30
C GLN A 42 4.27 4.77 -10.59
N PRO A 43 3.26 5.64 -10.67
CA PRO A 43 3.48 7.09 -10.79
C PRO A 43 4.19 7.69 -9.58
N LEU A 44 3.92 7.16 -8.37
CA LEU A 44 4.61 7.60 -7.15
C LEU A 44 6.07 7.15 -7.13
N GLN A 45 6.37 5.97 -7.66
CA GLN A 45 7.74 5.52 -7.86
C GLN A 45 8.47 6.45 -8.84
N ALA A 46 7.88 6.72 -10.01
CA ALA A 46 8.49 7.54 -11.06
C ALA A 46 8.80 8.97 -10.59
N SER A 47 7.97 9.51 -9.70
CA SER A 47 8.13 10.85 -9.11
C SER A 47 8.93 10.87 -7.79
N GLY A 48 9.48 9.74 -7.34
CA GLY A 48 10.22 9.63 -6.07
C GLY A 48 9.35 9.80 -4.81
N ARG A 49 8.02 9.81 -4.97
CA ARG A 49 7.03 9.99 -3.90
C ARG A 49 6.70 8.71 -3.13
N LEU A 50 7.30 7.59 -3.51
CA LEU A 50 7.24 6.30 -2.83
C LEU A 50 8.45 6.06 -1.88
N GLY A 51 9.42 6.97 -1.87
CA GLY A 51 10.68 6.80 -1.17
C GLY A 51 11.64 5.84 -1.90
N LYS A 52 12.55 5.21 -1.15
CA LYS A 52 13.53 4.27 -1.72
C LYS A 52 12.87 2.91 -2.01
N GLY A 53 12.94 2.49 -3.28
CA GLY A 53 12.51 1.18 -3.77
C GLY A 53 11.52 1.26 -4.95
N THR A 54 11.16 0.09 -5.48
CA THR A 54 10.13 -0.08 -6.51
C THR A 54 8.74 -0.23 -5.91
N SER A 55 7.68 0.00 -6.69
CA SER A 55 6.29 -0.30 -6.33
C SER A 55 6.13 -1.72 -5.78
N ARG A 56 6.80 -2.69 -6.42
CA ARG A 56 6.78 -4.10 -5.99
C ARG A 56 7.47 -4.30 -4.64
N SER A 57 8.65 -3.71 -4.44
CA SER A 57 9.35 -3.81 -3.15
C SER A 57 8.60 -3.11 -2.02
N PHE A 58 7.87 -2.04 -2.34
CA PHE A 58 7.01 -1.35 -1.39
C PHE A 58 5.80 -2.23 -1.05
N TRP A 59 5.08 -2.70 -2.05
CA TRP A 59 3.97 -3.63 -1.88
C TRP A 59 4.35 -4.83 -1.00
N HIS A 60 5.45 -5.52 -1.33
CA HIS A 60 5.89 -6.70 -0.58
C HIS A 60 6.21 -6.37 0.88
N ARG A 61 6.92 -5.26 1.16
CA ARG A 61 7.19 -4.84 2.54
C ARG A 61 5.91 -4.50 3.31
N PHE A 62 4.94 -3.88 2.65
CA PHE A 62 3.76 -3.33 3.32
C PHE A 62 2.62 -4.35 3.48
N ALA A 63 2.49 -5.29 2.54
CA ALA A 63 1.56 -6.41 2.61
C ALA A 63 2.10 -7.56 3.49
N THR A 64 3.41 -7.89 3.39
CA THR A 64 3.97 -9.06 4.08
C THR A 64 4.59 -8.74 5.44
N LEU A 65 5.31 -7.62 5.57
CA LEU A 65 6.11 -7.32 6.78
C LEU A 65 5.45 -6.29 7.71
N GLY A 66 4.39 -5.64 7.24
CA GLY A 66 3.75 -4.54 7.94
C GLY A 66 4.55 -3.25 7.94
N ALA A 67 3.84 -2.12 8.10
CA ALA A 67 4.42 -0.79 7.93
C ALA A 67 5.27 -0.29 9.12
N HIS A 68 5.36 -1.04 10.22
CA HIS A 68 5.97 -0.57 11.48
C HIS A 68 6.80 -1.62 12.22
N ALA A 69 7.68 -1.13 13.12
CA ALA A 69 8.39 -1.89 14.16
C ALA A 69 7.49 -2.74 15.09
N LYS A 70 6.16 -2.59 14.99
CA LYS A 70 5.14 -3.36 15.69
C LYS A 70 4.47 -4.44 14.81
N LYS A 71 5.01 -4.75 13.62
CA LYS A 71 4.52 -5.79 12.69
C LYS A 71 3.03 -5.65 12.30
N LYS A 72 2.50 -4.42 12.23
CA LYS A 72 1.12 -4.19 11.76
C LYS A 72 1.10 -4.08 10.24
N ALA A 73 0.36 -4.98 9.59
CA ALA A 73 0.16 -4.97 8.14
C ALA A 73 -0.40 -3.61 7.69
N PHE A 74 0.08 -3.06 6.57
CA PHE A 74 -0.54 -1.87 5.97
C PHE A 74 -1.78 -2.26 5.16
N ILE A 75 -1.69 -3.44 4.56
CA ILE A 75 -2.65 -4.04 3.66
C ILE A 75 -2.98 -5.41 4.20
N GLU A 76 -4.25 -5.80 4.14
CA GLU A 76 -4.71 -7.12 4.56
C GLU A 76 -5.58 -7.75 3.48
N LEU A 77 -5.80 -9.07 3.59
CA LEU A 77 -6.73 -9.77 2.72
C LEU A 77 -8.14 -9.20 2.95
N ALA A 78 -8.79 -8.80 1.86
CA ALA A 78 -10.21 -8.50 1.92
C ALA A 78 -10.93 -9.85 2.10
N ALA A 79 -11.63 -10.03 3.23
CA ALA A 79 -12.50 -11.19 3.41
C ALA A 79 -13.48 -11.26 2.23
N SER A 80 -13.69 -12.46 1.70
CA SER A 80 -14.60 -12.71 0.58
C SER A 80 -16.04 -12.39 0.93
#